data_AF-A0A920LKZ7-F1
#
_entry.id   AF-A0A920LKZ7-F1
#
_cell.length_a   1.000
_cell.length_b   1.000
_cell.length_c   1.000
_cell.angle_alpha   90.00
_cell.angle_beta   90.00
_cell.angle_gamma   90.00
#
_symmetry.space_group_name_H-M   'P 1'
#
loop_
_entity.id
_entity.type
_entity.pdbx_description
1 polymer ?
#
loop_
_entity_poly.entity_id
_entity_poly.type
_entity_poly.pdbx_seq_one_letter_code
_entity_poly.pdbx_strand_id
1 'polypeptide(L)' 'MKALFDLNEWKIIEHNFDSSKQEAAESIFSIGNGAFGQRANFEENTVVKV' A
#
# COMPACT_ATOMS: atom_id res chain seq x y z
N MET A 1 -16.75 -6.23 8.33
CA MET A 1 -15.62 -5.74 7.53
C MET A 1 -14.63 -5.09 8.50
N LYS A 2 -13.33 -5.43 8.47
CA LYS A 2 -12.33 -4.92 9.41
C LYS A 2 -11.31 -4.07 8.63
N ALA A 3 -10.99 -2.88 9.13
CA ALA A 3 -9.96 -2.04 8.53
C ALA A 3 -8.59 -2.72 8.67
N LEU A 4 -7.82 -2.73 7.58
CA LEU A 4 -6.47 -3.31 7.54
C LEU A 4 -5.40 -2.36 8.11
N PHE A 5 -5.64 -1.05 7.99
CA PHE A 5 -4.74 0.04 8.37
C PHE A 5 -5.47 1.06 9.25
N ASP A 6 -4.69 1.91 9.92
CA ASP A 6 -5.22 2.98 10.74
C ASP A 6 -5.74 4.12 9.86
N LEU A 7 -6.83 4.76 10.31
CA LEU A 7 -7.54 5.78 9.55
C LEU A 7 -7.48 7.10 10.31
N ASN A 8 -6.95 8.12 9.64
CA ASN A 8 -7.01 9.52 10.03
C ASN A 8 -7.89 10.27 9.03
N GLU A 9 -8.38 11.46 9.39
CA GLU A 9 -9.32 12.24 8.56
C GLU A 9 -8.89 12.40 7.10
N TRP A 10 -7.57 12.50 6.85
CA TRP A 10 -7.00 12.69 5.51
C TRP A 10 -5.89 11.70 5.16
N LYS A 11 -5.71 10.64 5.95
CA LYS A 11 -4.58 9.71 5.79
C LYS A 11 -4.99 8.28 6.10
N ILE A 12 -4.39 7.36 5.36
CA ILE A 12 -4.34 5.94 5.69
C ILE A 12 -2.91 5.68 6.19
N ILE A 13 -2.76 5.04 7.35
CA ILE A 13 -1.45 4.92 8.02
C ILE A 13 -1.15 3.45 8.31
N GLU A 14 -0.02 2.98 7.79
CA GLU A 14 0.64 1.74 8.21
C GLU A 14 1.78 2.08 9.18
N HIS A 15 1.63 1.70 10.45
CA HIS A 15 2.61 2.05 11.49
C HIS A 15 3.85 1.15 11.47
N ASN A 16 3.71 -0.10 11.03
CA ASN A 16 4.78 -1.09 10.96
C ASN A 16 4.59 -1.95 9.72
N PHE A 17 5.69 -2.28 9.04
CA PHE A 17 5.67 -3.17 7.89
C PHE A 17 5.25 -4.60 8.28
N ASP A 18 4.30 -5.16 7.53
CA ASP A 18 3.83 -6.54 7.65
C ASP A 18 3.82 -7.20 6.27
N SER A 19 4.74 -8.14 6.04
CA SER A 19 4.88 -8.82 4.74
C SER A 19 3.63 -9.58 4.31
N SER A 20 2.78 -10.01 5.25
CA SER A 20 1.52 -10.68 4.93
C SER A 20 0.47 -9.75 4.33
N LYS A 21 0.64 -8.42 4.51
CA LYS A 21 -0.27 -7.39 4.00
C LYS A 21 0.29 -6.66 2.79
N GLN A 22 1.47 -7.03 2.32
CA GLN A 22 2.19 -6.28 1.29
C GLN A 22 1.37 -6.10 0.00
N GLU A 23 0.76 -7.16 -0.53
CA GLU A 23 -0.08 -7.08 -1.73
C GLU A 23 -1.28 -6.12 -1.55
N ALA A 24 -1.90 -6.16 -0.37
CA ALA A 24 -3.00 -5.27 -0.01
C ALA A 24 -2.52 -3.82 0.17
N ALA A 25 -1.37 -3.61 0.80
CA ALA A 25 -0.74 -2.30 0.99
C ALA A 25 -0.41 -1.65 -0.36
N GLU A 26 0.28 -2.38 -1.24
CA GLU A 26 0.62 -1.93 -2.60
C GLU A 26 -0.62 -1.49 -3.39
N SER A 27 -1.74 -2.19 -3.19
CA SER A 27 -3.02 -1.87 -3.84
C SER A 27 -3.71 -0.67 -3.21
N ILE A 28 -3.79 -0.59 -1.88
CA ILE A 28 -4.49 0.49 -1.15
C ILE A 28 -3.75 1.82 -1.22
N PHE A 29 -2.42 1.81 -1.14
CA PHE A 29 -1.60 3.01 -1.19
C PHE A 29 -1.24 3.45 -2.61
N SER A 30 -1.82 2.80 -3.64
CA SER A 30 -1.60 3.15 -5.05
C SER A 30 -1.89 4.62 -5.33
N ILE A 31 -1.14 5.21 -6.26
CA ILE A 31 -1.30 6.59 -6.70
C ILE A 31 -1.63 6.66 -8.19
N GLY A 32 -2.29 7.73 -8.62
CA GLY A 32 -2.57 7.97 -10.04
C GLY A 32 -3.15 9.36 -10.30
N ASN A 33 -3.07 9.78 -11.56
CA ASN A 33 -3.53 11.10 -12.01
C ASN A 33 -4.54 11.03 -13.17
N GLY A 34 -5.07 9.83 -13.44
CA GLY A 34 -6.01 9.58 -14.55
C GLY A 34 -5.35 9.27 -15.90
N ALA A 35 -4.08 9.65 -16.12
CA ALA A 35 -3.31 9.24 -17.29
C ALA A 35 -2.44 8.00 -17.01
N PHE A 36 -1.88 7.92 -15.80
CA PHE A 36 -1.17 6.76 -15.30
C PHE A 36 -1.51 6.49 -13.84
N GLY A 37 -1.18 5.28 -13.40
CA GLY A 37 -1.20 4.88 -12.01
C GLY A 37 -0.05 3.93 -11.72
N GLN A 38 0.40 3.92 -10.47
CA GLN A 38 1.44 3.03 -9.97
C GLN A 38 0.96 2.42 -8.66
N ARG A 39 1.18 1.11 -8.48
CA ARG A 39 1.02 0.47 -7.18
C ARG A 39 2.09 0.97 -6.22
N ALA A 40 1.77 1.02 -4.94
CA ALA A 40 2.71 1.48 -3.91
C ALA A 40 3.74 0.41 -3.55
N ASN A 41 4.45 -0.08 -4.55
CA ASN A 41 5.60 -0.94 -4.35
C ASN A 41 6.74 -0.11 -3.73
N PHE A 42 7.60 -0.76 -2.95
CA PHE A 42 8.86 -0.12 -2.56
C PHE A 42 9.74 0.06 -3.80
N GLU A 43 10.41 1.21 -3.90
CA GLU A 43 11.27 1.57 -5.05
C GLU A 43 12.58 0.76 -5.10
N GLU A 44 12.98 0.22 -3.95
CA GLU A 44 14.07 -0.76 -3.90
C GLU A 44 13.61 -2.06 -4.57
N ASN A 45 14.53 -2.81 -5.17
CA ASN A 45 14.22 -4.11 -5.77
C ASN A 45 13.93 -5.16 -4.68
N THR A 46 12.83 -5.00 -3.96
CA THR A 46 12.27 -6.02 -3.09
C THR A 46 11.55 -7.00 -3.99
N VAL A 47 12.20 -8.15 -4.25
CA VAL A 47 11.53 -9.25 -4.94
C VAL A 47 10.47 -9.81 -3.99
N VAL A 48 9.25 -9.31 -4.10
CA VAL A 48 8.09 -9.97 -3.51
C VAL A 48 7.74 -11.11 -4.45
N LYS A 49 8.21 -12.31 -4.11
CA LYS A 49 7.71 -13.53 -4.75
C LYS A 49 6.28 -13.74 -4.24
N VAL A 50 5.31 -13.28 -5.02
CA VAL A 50 3.94 -13.83 -4.99
C VAL A 50 3.98 -15.31 -5.34
#